data_AF-M4V764-F1
#
_entry.id   AF-M4V764-F1
#
_cell.length_a   1.000
_cell.length_b   1.000
_cell.length_c   1.000
_cell.angle_alpha   90.00
_cell.angle_beta   90.00
_cell.angle_gamma   90.00
#
_symmetry.space_group_name_H-M   'P 1'
#
loop_
_entity.id
_entity.type
_entity.pdbx_description
1 polymer ?
#
loop_
_entity_poly.entity_id
_entity_poly.type
_entity_poly.pdbx_seq_one_letter_code
_entity_poly.pdbx_strand_id
1 'polypeptide(L)'
;MKSWIADIVEEELLSQQYLHETDQEFIDRVCFICIDEIEHNKGFAPNGFGQDVVAEIELEVLEIFKVKTYGHYNLQEYRKNQLKKRVG
;
A
#
# COMPACT_ATOMS: atom_id res chain seq x y z
N MET A 1 8.57 3.13 -11.96
CA MET A 1 7.29 2.67 -11.39
C MET A 1 7.44 2.14 -9.98
N LYS A 2 8.44 1.30 -9.68
CA LYS A 2 8.57 0.69 -8.33
C LYS A 2 8.71 1.65 -7.13
N SER A 3 9.27 2.87 -7.31
CA SER A 3 9.50 3.75 -6.17
C SER A 3 8.21 4.39 -5.63
N TRP A 4 7.31 4.87 -6.50
CA TRP A 4 6.15 5.64 -6.05
C TRP A 4 5.11 4.78 -5.33
N ILE A 5 4.88 3.54 -5.76
CA ILE A 5 4.01 2.60 -5.03
C ILE A 5 4.60 2.30 -3.64
N ALA A 6 5.93 2.12 -3.56
CA ALA A 6 6.59 1.92 -2.28
C ALA A 6 6.48 3.13 -1.35
N ASP A 7 6.55 4.34 -1.90
CA ASP A 7 6.37 5.59 -1.16
C ASP A 7 4.95 5.68 -0.58
N ILE A 8 3.91 5.39 -1.38
CA ILE A 8 2.50 5.35 -0.92
C ILE A 8 2.31 4.28 0.16
N VAL A 9 2.81 3.07 -0.06
CA VAL A 9 2.72 1.99 0.93
C VAL A 9 3.37 2.40 2.25
N GLU A 10 4.53 3.07 2.20
CA GLU A 10 5.23 3.52 3.40
C GLU A 10 4.51 4.63 4.16
N GLU A 11 3.94 5.60 3.45
CA GLU A 11 3.10 6.65 4.03
C GLU A 11 1.87 6.04 4.72
N GLU A 12 1.16 5.15 4.02
CA GLU A 12 -0.08 4.55 4.51
C GLU A 12 0.14 3.53 5.64
N LEU A 13 1.30 2.86 5.67
CA LEU A 13 1.65 1.88 6.71
C LEU A 13 1.60 2.49 8.12
N LEU A 14 1.88 3.78 8.26
CA LEU A 14 1.89 4.49 9.55
C LEU A 14 0.77 5.52 9.68
N SER A 15 -0.17 5.56 8.73
CA SER A 15 -1.32 6.45 8.76
C SER A 15 -2.16 6.24 10.02
N GLN A 16 -2.45 7.35 10.72
CA GLN A 16 -3.29 7.34 11.92
C GLN A 16 -4.78 7.35 11.59
N GLN A 17 -5.17 7.53 10.33
CA GLN A 17 -6.57 7.54 9.92
C GLN A 17 -7.19 6.14 9.91
N TYR A 18 -6.38 5.09 9.74
CA TYR A 18 -6.83 3.72 9.51
C TYR A 18 -6.29 2.72 10.53
N LEU A 19 -6.17 3.12 11.80
CA LEU A 19 -5.50 2.33 12.86
C LEU A 19 -6.04 0.90 13.08
N HIS A 20 -7.30 0.65 12.72
CA HIS A 20 -7.98 -0.63 12.95
C HIS A 20 -8.16 -1.47 11.68
N GLU A 21 -7.64 -1.02 10.54
CA GLU A 21 -7.75 -1.79 9.30
C GLU A 21 -6.97 -3.11 9.40
N THR A 22 -7.47 -4.12 8.72
CA THR A 22 -6.82 -5.41 8.50
C THR A 22 -5.82 -5.33 7.36
N ASP A 23 -4.97 -6.35 7.22
CA ASP A 23 -4.00 -6.44 6.12
C ASP A 23 -4.68 -6.35 4.75
N GLN A 24 -5.82 -7.03 4.57
CA GLN A 24 -6.56 -7.02 3.32
C GLN A 24 -7.16 -5.64 3.04
N GLU A 25 -7.81 -5.02 4.02
CA GLU A 25 -8.38 -3.67 3.87
C GLU A 25 -7.31 -2.63 3.54
N PHE A 26 -6.11 -2.76 4.13
CA PHE A 26 -4.97 -1.92 3.79
C PHE A 26 -4.52 -2.11 2.34
N ILE A 27 -4.33 -3.36 1.92
CA ILE A 27 -3.90 -3.67 0.55
C ILE A 27 -4.93 -3.12 -0.45
N ASP A 28 -6.22 -3.42 -0.27
CA ASP A 28 -7.28 -2.98 -1.17
C ASP A 28 -7.33 -1.44 -1.28
N ARG A 29 -7.19 -0.75 -0.15
CA ARG A 29 -7.20 0.72 -0.09
C ARG A 29 -5.97 1.33 -0.76
N VAL A 30 -4.78 0.79 -0.52
CA VAL A 30 -3.55 1.28 -1.15
C VAL A 30 -3.57 1.01 -2.65
N CYS A 31 -4.06 -0.15 -3.08
CA CYS A 31 -4.29 -0.45 -4.50
C CYS A 31 -5.24 0.57 -5.13
N PHE A 32 -6.34 0.92 -4.45
CA PHE A 32 -7.26 1.94 -4.90
C PHE A 32 -6.58 3.31 -5.07
N ILE A 33 -5.77 3.75 -4.10
CA ILE A 33 -5.00 5.00 -4.20
C ILE A 33 -4.05 4.96 -5.40
N CYS A 34 -3.34 3.84 -5.58
CA CYS A 34 -2.41 3.67 -6.71
C CYS A 34 -3.13 3.76 -8.06
N ILE A 35 -4.29 3.10 -8.19
CA ILE A 35 -5.10 3.14 -9.41
C ILE A 35 -5.59 4.56 -9.66
N ASP A 36 -6.18 5.20 -8.64
CA ASP A 36 -6.70 6.57 -8.70
C ASP A 36 -5.63 7.58 -9.13
N GLU A 37 -4.41 7.48 -8.61
CA GLU A 37 -3.29 8.33 -9.03
C GLU A 37 -2.91 8.13 -10.50
N ILE A 38 -2.96 6.90 -11.01
CA ILE A 38 -2.64 6.64 -12.41
C ILE A 38 -3.76 7.18 -13.32
N GLU A 39 -5.03 7.05 -12.93
CA GLU A 39 -6.17 7.60 -13.68
C GLU A 39 -6.15 9.13 -13.71
N HIS A 40 -6.01 9.76 -12.54
CA HIS A 40 -6.21 11.20 -12.39
C HIS A 40 -4.95 12.03 -12.63
N ASN A 41 -3.79 11.62 -12.10
CA ASN A 41 -2.60 12.48 -12.08
C ASN A 41 -1.65 12.21 -13.24
N LYS A 42 -1.68 11.01 -13.80
CA LYS A 42 -0.70 10.59 -14.80
C LYS A 42 -1.22 10.71 -16.23
N GLY A 43 -2.53 10.80 -16.46
CA GLY A 43 -3.10 11.04 -17.81
C GLY A 43 -2.70 9.98 -18.85
N PHE A 44 -2.22 8.82 -18.39
CA PHE A 44 -1.59 7.77 -19.21
C PHE A 44 -2.54 6.61 -19.53
N ALA A 45 -3.78 6.60 -19.05
CA ALA A 45 -4.69 5.47 -19.22
C ALA A 45 -5.61 5.65 -20.44
N PRO A 46 -5.43 4.89 -21.54
CA PRO A 46 -6.49 4.72 -22.54
C PRO A 46 -7.67 4.03 -21.85
N ASN A 47 -8.87 4.65 -21.88
CA ASN A 47 -10.17 4.12 -21.42
C ASN A 47 -10.14 2.82 -20.60
N GLY A 48 -9.90 2.95 -19.28
CA GLY A 48 -9.92 1.85 -18.33
C GLY A 48 -8.65 1.01 -18.36
N PHE A 49 -8.06 0.76 -17.20
CA PHE A 49 -6.98 -0.21 -17.11
C PHE A 49 -7.45 -1.58 -17.59
N GLY A 50 -6.60 -2.27 -18.35
CA GLY A 50 -6.75 -3.72 -18.47
C GLY A 50 -6.69 -4.34 -17.07
N GLN A 51 -7.48 -5.39 -16.84
CA GLN A 51 -7.43 -6.19 -15.60
C GLN A 51 -5.99 -6.58 -15.23
N ASP A 52 -5.12 -6.75 -16.23
CA ASP A 52 -3.71 -7.06 -16.06
C ASP A 52 -2.93 -5.98 -15.30
N VAL A 53 -3.19 -4.69 -15.55
CA VAL A 53 -2.49 -3.58 -14.86
C VAL A 53 -2.91 -3.48 -13.41
N VAL A 54 -4.20 -3.70 -13.12
CA VAL A 54 -4.72 -3.75 -11.75
C VAL A 54 -4.07 -4.90 -10.98
N ALA A 55 -4.03 -6.09 -11.60
CA ALA A 55 -3.38 -7.25 -11.00
C ALA A 55 -1.88 -7.03 -10.76
N GLU A 56 -1.17 -6.34 -11.66
CA GLU A 56 0.23 -5.98 -11.45
C GLU A 56 0.42 -5.03 -10.26
N ILE A 57 -0.45 -4.03 -10.11
CA ILE A 57 -0.42 -3.09 -8.97
C ILE A 57 -0.68 -3.85 -7.66
N GLU A 58 -1.70 -4.72 -7.63
CA GLU A 58 -2.02 -5.53 -6.46
C GLU A 58 -0.84 -6.42 -6.04
N LEU A 59 -0.19 -7.08 -7.00
CA LEU A 59 0.99 -7.90 -6.74
C LEU A 59 2.15 -7.06 -6.18
N GLU A 60 2.37 -5.88 -6.73
CA GLU A 60 3.45 -4.99 -6.28
C GLU A 60 3.18 -4.44 -4.87
N VAL A 61 1.95 -4.00 -4.58
CA VAL A 61 1.54 -3.57 -3.23
C VAL A 61 1.72 -4.69 -2.21
N LEU A 62 1.30 -5.91 -2.56
CA LEU A 62 1.45 -7.09 -1.70
C LEU A 62 2.93 -7.42 -1.43
N GLU A 63 3.78 -7.37 -2.46
CA GLU A 63 5.21 -7.65 -2.32
C GLU A 63 5.88 -6.62 -1.41
N ILE A 64 5.59 -5.32 -1.63
CA ILE A 64 6.14 -4.24 -0.80
C ILE A 64 5.63 -4.36 0.64
N PHE A 65 4.33 -4.60 0.84
CA PHE A 65 3.76 -4.82 2.17
C PHE A 65 4.50 -5.93 2.90
N LYS A 66 4.68 -7.10 2.25
CA LYS A 66 5.41 -8.23 2.81
C LYS A 66 6.86 -7.87 3.15
N VAL A 67 7.56 -7.15 2.29
CA VAL A 67 8.94 -6.70 2.56
C VAL A 67 8.98 -5.77 3.78
N LYS A 68 8.07 -4.80 3.87
CA LYS A 68 8.03 -3.81 4.95
C LYS A 68 7.63 -4.44 6.30
N THR A 69 6.71 -5.40 6.28
CA THR A 69 6.30 -6.16 7.48
C THR A 69 7.21 -7.35 7.80
N TYR A 70 8.34 -7.47 7.09
CA TYR A 70 9.27 -8.60 7.18
C TYR A 70 8.61 -9.97 6.91
N GLY A 71 7.41 -10.00 6.32
CA GLY A 71 6.63 -11.20 6.06
C GLY A 71 6.20 -11.96 7.30
N HIS A 72 6.40 -11.38 8.49
CA HIS A 72 6.14 -12.00 9.78
C HIS A 72 5.10 -11.23 10.60
N TYR A 73 4.98 -9.93 10.38
CA TYR A 73 3.99 -9.11 11.06
C TYR A 73 2.74 -8.94 10.21
N ASN A 74 1.58 -9.01 10.84
CA ASN A 74 0.39 -8.34 10.28
C ASN A 74 0.50 -6.82 10.49
N LEU A 75 -0.35 -6.05 9.84
CA LEU A 75 -0.34 -4.59 9.85
C LEU A 75 -0.43 -4.01 11.27
N GLN A 76 -1.31 -4.57 12.11
CA GLN A 76 -1.52 -4.10 13.47
C GLN A 76 -0.28 -4.34 14.34
N GLU A 77 0.33 -5.51 14.22
CA GLU A 77 1.58 -5.85 14.90
C GLU A 77 2.73 -4.96 14.43
N TYR A 78 2.85 -4.75 13.13
CA TYR A 78 3.85 -3.89 12.54
C TYR A 78 3.75 -2.46 13.08
N ARG A 79 2.54 -1.86 13.02
CA ARG A 79 2.26 -0.52 13.55
C ARG A 79 2.60 -0.41 15.03
N LYS A 80 2.17 -1.38 15.84
CA LYS A 80 2.45 -1.42 17.28
C LYS A 80 3.95 -1.45 17.56
N ASN A 81 4.72 -2.23 16.81
CA ASN A 81 6.16 -2.34 16.98
C ASN A 81 6.90 -1.07 16.53
N GLN A 82 6.47 -0.43 15.44
CA GLN A 82 7.10 0.81 14.97
C GLN A 82 6.79 2.01 15.89
N LEU A 83 5.56 2.10 16.42
CA LEU A 83 5.21 3.13 17.40
C LEU A 83 6.02 2.98 18.70
N LYS A 84 6.26 1.74 19.16
CA LYS A 84 7.13 1.48 20.32
C LYS A 84 8.57 1.92 20.10
N LYS A 85 9.11 1.77 18.89
CA LYS A 85 10.48 2.22 18.56
C LYS A 85 10.65 3.73 18.49
N ARG A 86 9.58 4.50 18.20
CA ARG A 86 9.62 5.96 18.13
C ARG A 86 9.52 6.67 19.48
N VAL A 87 9.06 5.97 20.52
CA VAL A 87 8.87 6.52 21.89
C VAL A 87 9.96 6.02 22.85
N GLY A 88 10.83 5.11 22.40
CA GLY A 88 11.95 4.55 23.16
C GLY A 88 13.27 5.28 22.93
#